data_AF-A0A9E8D524-F1
#
_entry.id   AF-A0A9E8D524-F1
#
_cell.length_a   1.000
_cell.length_b   1.000
_cell.length_c   1.000
_cell.angle_alpha   90.00
_cell.angle_beta   90.00
_cell.angle_gamma   90.00
#
_symmetry.space_group_name_H-M   'P 1'
#
loop_
_entity.id
_entity.type
_entity.pdbx_description
1 polymer ?
#
loop_
_entity_poly.entity_id
_entity_poly.type
_entity_poly.pdbx_seq_one_letter_code
_entity_poly.pdbx_strand_id
1 'polypeptide(L)'
;MPNSTYAPNPDRLAREKGRHFTAVPVIDLAPAIGPDATPSSRQAVADEIGLACEKIGFFYVTNHGVNSDKISAAWAEAKRFLRCL
;
A
#
# COMPACT_ATOMS: atom_id res chain seq x y z
N MET A 1 -21.70 13.17 -35.56
CA MET A 1 -21.18 12.99 -34.17
C MET A 1 -20.03 13.98 -33.98
N PRO A 2 -20.13 15.01 -33.14
CA PRO A 2 -18.99 15.89 -32.87
C PRO A 2 -17.91 15.12 -32.09
N ASN A 3 -16.69 15.17 -32.62
CA ASN A 3 -15.51 14.47 -32.11
C ASN A 3 -15.06 15.11 -30.79
N SER A 4 -15.26 14.43 -29.67
CA SER A 4 -14.86 14.90 -28.33
C SER A 4 -13.34 14.83 -28.20
N THR A 5 -12.66 15.91 -28.57
CA THR A 5 -11.26 16.12 -28.23
C THR A 5 -11.16 16.44 -26.74
N TYR A 6 -11.12 15.40 -25.91
CA TYR A 6 -10.78 15.52 -24.50
C TYR A 6 -9.34 16.01 -24.39
N ALA A 7 -9.16 17.29 -24.01
CA ALA A 7 -7.86 17.78 -23.59
C ALA A 7 -7.46 17.04 -22.30
N PRO A 8 -6.27 16.41 -22.24
CA PRO A 8 -5.83 15.78 -21.01
C PRO A 8 -5.74 16.83 -19.90
N ASN A 9 -6.30 16.52 -18.73
CA ASN A 9 -6.21 17.37 -17.53
C ASN A 9 -4.73 17.77 -17.29
N PRO A 10 -4.39 19.07 -17.17
CA PRO A 10 -3.02 19.54 -16.93
C PRO A 10 -2.34 18.88 -15.72
N ASP A 11 -3.11 18.36 -14.76
CA ASP A 11 -2.61 17.63 -13.60
C ASP A 11 -1.88 16.32 -13.98
N ARG A 12 -2.12 15.75 -15.17
CA ARG A 12 -1.40 14.54 -15.65
C ARG A 12 0.06 14.83 -15.99
N LEU A 13 0.36 16.01 -16.54
CA LEU A 13 1.71 16.37 -16.98
C LEU A 13 2.66 16.61 -15.79
N ALA A 14 2.12 16.91 -14.61
CA ALA A 14 2.90 17.10 -13.38
C ALA A 14 3.44 15.78 -12.77
N ARG A 15 2.95 14.60 -13.21
CA ARG A 15 3.34 13.30 -12.64
C ARG A 15 4.62 12.70 -13.24
N GLU A 16 5.24 13.34 -14.23
CA GLU A 16 6.40 12.78 -14.93
C GLU A 16 7.72 12.86 -14.16
N LYS A 17 7.80 13.61 -13.06
CA LYS A 17 8.95 13.56 -12.13
C LYS A 17 8.69 12.66 -10.93
N GLY A 18 8.08 11.49 -11.18
CA GLY A 18 8.04 10.42 -10.19
C GLY A 18 9.48 10.04 -9.83
N ARG A 19 9.84 10.15 -8.55
CA ARG A 19 11.13 9.64 -8.05
C ARG A 19 11.23 8.18 -8.47
N HIS A 20 12.16 7.86 -9.36
CA HIS A 20 12.38 6.48 -9.81
C HIS A 20 12.97 5.66 -8.65
N PHE A 21 12.15 4.83 -8.01
CA PHE A 21 12.62 3.74 -7.15
C PHE A 21 12.37 2.42 -7.85
N THR A 22 13.36 1.52 -7.81
CA THR A 22 13.37 0.25 -8.56
C THR A 22 12.40 -0.79 -8.02
N ALA A 23 11.97 -0.66 -6.75
CA ALA A 23 10.96 -1.50 -6.13
C ALA A 23 10.26 -0.76 -4.97
N VAL A 24 9.00 -1.10 -4.72
CA VAL A 24 8.27 -0.63 -3.52
C VAL A 24 8.76 -1.45 -2.32
N PRO A 25 9.10 -0.83 -1.17
CA PRO A 25 9.50 -1.55 0.03
C PRO A 25 8.41 -2.49 0.51
N VAL A 26 8.81 -3.65 1.05
CA VAL A 26 7.92 -4.60 1.71
C VAL A 26 8.43 -4.76 3.14
N ILE A 27 7.61 -4.39 4.11
CA ILE A 27 7.96 -4.39 5.53
C ILE A 27 7.32 -5.59 6.21
N ASP A 28 8.12 -6.36 6.94
CA ASP A 28 7.65 -7.47 7.76
C ASP A 28 7.26 -6.98 9.16
N LEU A 29 5.99 -7.15 9.55
CA LEU A 29 5.55 -6.78 10.90
C LEU A 29 5.73 -7.88 11.94
N ALA A 30 6.08 -9.11 11.56
CA ALA A 30 6.24 -10.19 12.52
C ALA A 30 7.17 -9.84 13.71
N PRO A 31 8.32 -9.16 13.51
CA PRO A 31 9.20 -8.76 14.63
C PRO A 31 8.57 -7.72 15.57
N ALA A 32 7.53 -7.00 15.15
CA ALA A 32 6.86 -5.98 15.94
C ALA A 32 5.64 -6.51 16.71
N ILE A 33 4.87 -7.42 16.09
CA ILE A 33 3.57 -7.88 16.63
C ILE A 33 3.51 -9.37 16.94
N GLY A 34 4.54 -10.13 16.56
CA GLY A 34 4.63 -11.56 16.80
C GLY A 34 4.85 -11.93 18.27
N PRO A 35 4.73 -13.23 18.62
CA PRO A 35 4.86 -13.70 19.99
C PRO A 35 6.25 -13.39 20.61
N ASP A 36 7.29 -13.35 19.77
CA ASP A 36 8.67 -13.09 20.20
C ASP A 36 9.06 -11.60 20.12
N ALA A 37 8.08 -10.70 19.95
CA ALA A 37 8.36 -9.28 19.73
C ALA A 37 8.91 -8.59 21.00
N THR A 38 10.10 -8.01 20.86
CA THR A 38 10.80 -7.24 21.90
C THR A 38 10.62 -5.73 21.68
N PRO A 39 10.92 -4.87 22.67
CA PRO A 39 10.97 -3.43 22.45
C PRO A 39 11.94 -3.02 21.34
N SER A 40 13.10 -3.67 21.24
CA SER A 40 14.10 -3.35 20.22
C SER A 40 13.65 -3.78 18.81
N SER A 41 13.01 -4.94 18.66
CA SER A 41 12.49 -5.38 17.36
C SER A 41 11.31 -4.52 16.90
N ARG A 42 10.46 -4.07 17.85
CA ARG A 42 9.41 -3.07 17.57
C ARG A 42 10.00 -1.74 17.08
N GLN A 43 11.06 -1.26 17.72
CA GLN A 43 11.72 -0.03 17.29
C GLN A 43 12.33 -0.17 15.90
N ALA A 44 12.98 -1.29 15.60
CA ALA A 44 13.57 -1.53 14.28
C ALA A 44 12.52 -1.49 13.14
N VAL A 45 11.36 -2.12 13.35
CA VAL A 45 10.25 -2.06 12.38
C VAL A 45 9.68 -0.65 12.26
N ALA A 46 9.57 0.10 13.37
CA ALA A 46 9.13 1.48 13.35
C ALA A 46 10.09 2.39 12.55
N ASP A 47 11.40 2.19 12.71
CA ASP A 47 12.43 2.92 11.97
C ASP A 47 12.36 2.61 10.46
N GLU A 48 12.11 1.34 10.10
CA GLU A 48 11.92 0.93 8.70
C GLU A 48 10.67 1.59 8.08
N ILE A 49 9.55 1.61 8.81
CA ILE A 49 8.33 2.30 8.38
C ILE A 49 8.60 3.80 8.21
N GLY A 50 9.26 4.43 9.19
CA GLY A 50 9.64 5.84 9.13
C GLY A 50 10.45 6.16 7.87
N LEU A 51 11.47 5.34 7.59
CA LEU A 51 12.31 5.48 6.42
C LEU A 51 11.54 5.34 5.10
N ALA A 52 10.63 4.37 5.02
CA ALA A 52 9.79 4.16 3.83
C ALA A 52 8.84 5.35 3.60
N CYS A 53 8.24 5.88 4.67
CA CYS A 53 7.42 7.08 4.64
C CYS A 53 8.20 8.32 4.16
N GLU A 54 9.40 8.54 4.69
CA GLU A 54 10.23 9.71 4.36
C GLU A 54 10.77 9.68 2.93
N LYS A 55 11.22 8.50 2.45
CA LYS A 55 11.91 8.39 1.16
C LYS A 55 10.96 8.20 -0.01
N ILE A 56 9.87 7.47 0.20
CA ILE A 56 8.99 6.94 -0.86
C ILE A 56 7.54 7.35 -0.62
N GLY A 57 7.10 7.38 0.64
CA GLY A 57 5.70 7.69 1.01
C GLY A 57 4.74 6.51 0.78
N PHE A 58 5.26 5.33 0.44
CA PHE A 58 4.48 4.14 0.14
C PHE A 58 5.28 2.86 0.39
N PHE A 59 4.62 1.83 0.91
CA PHE A 59 5.20 0.50 1.16
C PHE A 59 4.10 -0.58 1.24
N TYR A 60 4.47 -1.83 1.02
CA TYR A 60 3.66 -3.00 1.31
C TYR A 60 4.02 -3.58 2.69
N VAL A 61 3.13 -4.41 3.22
CA VAL A 61 3.33 -5.06 4.51
C VAL A 61 3.08 -6.57 4.39
N THR A 62 3.92 -7.37 5.04
CA THR A 62 3.74 -8.81 5.25
C THR A 62 3.62 -9.14 6.73
N ASN A 63 3.04 -10.32 7.04
CA ASN A 63 2.84 -10.83 8.40
C ASN A 63 2.20 -9.81 9.37
N HIS A 64 1.25 -9.00 8.86
CA HIS A 64 0.50 -8.00 9.62
C HIS A 64 -0.51 -8.59 10.62
N GLY A 65 -0.59 -9.92 10.75
CA GLY A 65 -1.49 -10.60 11.71
C GLY A 65 -2.98 -10.54 11.35
N VAL A 66 -3.34 -10.03 10.17
CA VAL A 66 -4.74 -10.04 9.70
C VAL A 66 -4.99 -11.40 9.07
N ASN A 67 -5.97 -12.12 9.63
CA ASN A 67 -6.39 -13.43 9.15
C ASN A 67 -6.83 -13.37 7.67
N SER A 68 -6.33 -14.31 6.85
CA SER A 68 -6.65 -14.49 5.43
C SER A 68 -8.15 -14.62 5.14
N ASP A 69 -8.92 -15.16 6.08
CA ASP A 69 -10.38 -15.30 5.95
C ASP A 69 -11.06 -13.93 5.93
N LYS A 70 -10.57 -12.99 6.73
CA LYS A 70 -11.08 -11.60 6.75
C LYS A 70 -10.79 -10.91 5.43
N ILE A 71 -9.60 -11.11 4.87
CA ILE A 71 -9.21 -10.57 3.56
C ILE A 71 -10.13 -11.14 2.48
N SER A 72 -10.32 -12.47 2.47
CA SER A 72 -11.17 -13.16 1.49
C SER A 72 -12.63 -12.71 1.57
N ALA A 73 -13.17 -12.57 2.78
CA ALA A 73 -14.52 -12.08 3.02
C ALA A 73 -14.71 -10.63 2.52
N ALA A 74 -13.76 -9.73 2.81
CA ALA A 74 -13.82 -8.35 2.33
C ALA A 74 -13.85 -8.29 0.79
N TRP A 75 -13.04 -9.11 0.12
CA TRP A 75 -13.06 -9.22 -1.34
C TRP A 75 -14.37 -9.80 -1.87
N ALA A 76 -14.96 -10.78 -1.20
CA ALA A 76 -16.23 -11.37 -1.60
C ALA A 76 -17.37 -10.34 -1.53
N GLU A 77 -17.44 -9.57 -0.45
CA GLU A 77 -18.45 -8.52 -0.27
C GLU A 77 -18.29 -7.37 -1.27
N ALA A 78 -17.06 -6.91 -1.51
CA ALA A 78 -16.80 -5.89 -2.53
C ALA A 78 -17.28 -6.33 -3.92
N LYS A 79 -16.99 -7.58 -4.29
CA LYS A 79 -17.48 -8.16 -5.56
C LYS A 79 -19.01 -8.31 -5.58
N ARG A 80 -19.64 -8.70 -4.47
CA ARG A 80 -21.10 -8.81 -4.39
C ARG A 80 -21.77 -7.45 -4.58
N PHE A 81 -21.28 -6.42 -3.90
CA PHE A 81 -21.81 -5.06 -3.97
C PHE A 81 -21.68 -4.47 -5.39
N LEU A 82 -20.48 -4.55 -5.99
CA LEU A 82 -20.20 -3.93 -7.28
C LEU A 82 -20.76 -4.71 -8.49
N ARG A 83 -21.22 -5.96 -8.30
CA ARG A 83 -21.90 -6.73 -9.36
C ARG A 83 -23.39 -6.40 -9.51
N CYS A 84 -23.98 -5.69 -8.56
CA CYS A 84 -25.38 -5.27 -8.62
C CYS A 84 -25.58 -3.85 -9.21
N LEU A 85 -24.49 -3.19 -9.64
CA LEU A 85 -24.49 -1.98 -10.47
C LEU A 85 -24.31 -2.37 -11.94
#